data_AF-A0A534AG02-F1
#
_entry.id   AF-A0A534AG02-F1
#
_cell.length_a   1.000
_cell.length_b   1.000
_cell.length_c   1.000
_cell.angle_alpha   90.00
_cell.angle_beta   90.00
_cell.angle_gamma   90.00
#
_symmetry.space_group_name_H-M   'P 1'
#
loop_
_entity.id
_entity.type
_entity.pdbx_description
1 polymer ?
#
loop_
_entity_poly.entity_id
_entity_poly.type
_entity_poly.pdbx_seq_one_letter_code
_entity_poly.pdbx_strand_id
1 'polypeptide(L)'
;MNAPAAAALAAPQLTLSLIGVPNCGKTALFNRLTGSRQKVANYPGVTVERKEGRLIGPRSGRIFRVIDLPGAYSLEPTTLDEAIARDVVLGRHATEPAPDLLVCVVDATNLRLNLRLVLELKRLGRPMIVALNMSDLATQRGYTLDRAALERALGVPVVPTVAVRSGGERALAEVIDAYGCAAETAARTQERIAPPPRASAADIEATQREVRRVLHEAGYRVPARLAVLSRLDAVVLNPIAGPGLLAIVLFLMFQAVFSWAKAPQNIINTGVQGMNAWLSGVLPPGPLRGLLLDGVVAGTGSVLVFLPQILILFLFILALEDSGYLPRAAFMLDRLMGRVGLSGRAFIPLLSSFACAIPGIMAARTIPSSRDRLATIMIAPLMTCSARLPVYALLIGAFIPQRTMGIFNLRGLVLFALYLAGVASALAVAFVLKRTMMRGEYRPLLLELPEYRWPHLQNLALGLWERTRIFLTRVGTIILTLMVVLWFLASFPAPPAGAPGPAIQYSVAGLLGRGLEWLFAPIGFNWQISIALVPGLAAREVAVSALGTVYAMSGASDVAG
;
A
#
# COMPACT_ATOMS: atom_id res chain seq x y z
N MET A 1 -15.96 -1.74 -61.33
CA MET A 1 -14.98 -2.42 -60.45
C MET A 1 -15.31 -2.10 -58.98
N ASN A 2 -16.22 -2.86 -58.33
CA ASN A 2 -16.64 -2.62 -56.93
C ASN A 2 -16.76 -3.91 -56.11
N ALA A 3 -16.24 -5.04 -56.60
CA ALA A 3 -16.39 -6.34 -55.97
C ALA A 3 -15.54 -6.57 -54.69
N PRO A 4 -14.31 -6.04 -54.51
CA PRO A 4 -13.49 -6.42 -53.35
C PRO A 4 -13.94 -5.76 -52.04
N ALA A 5 -14.56 -4.57 -52.08
CA ALA A 5 -15.02 -3.86 -50.87
C ALA A 5 -16.30 -4.47 -50.27
N ALA A 6 -17.17 -5.05 -51.12
CA ALA A 6 -18.40 -5.70 -50.66
C ALA A 6 -18.13 -7.07 -50.00
N ALA A 7 -17.11 -7.80 -50.47
CA ALA A 7 -16.72 -9.08 -49.88
C ALA A 7 -16.11 -8.96 -48.46
N ALA A 8 -15.41 -7.85 -48.17
CA ALA A 8 -14.82 -7.60 -46.86
C ALA A 8 -15.85 -7.36 -45.72
N LEU A 9 -17.09 -6.99 -46.08
CA LEU A 9 -18.20 -6.78 -45.13
C LEU A 9 -18.96 -8.07 -44.77
N ALA A 10 -18.77 -9.15 -45.53
CA ALA A 10 -19.47 -10.43 -45.34
C ALA A 10 -18.63 -11.49 -44.61
N ALA A 11 -17.34 -11.24 -44.37
CA ALA A 11 -16.47 -12.16 -43.64
C ALA A 11 -16.73 -12.08 -42.11
N PRO A 12 -16.63 -13.20 -41.37
CA PRO A 12 -16.74 -13.17 -39.92
C PRO A 12 -15.69 -12.24 -39.31
N GLN A 13 -16.12 -11.37 -38.39
CA GLN A 13 -15.24 -10.46 -37.66
C GLN A 13 -14.33 -11.29 -36.75
N LEU A 14 -13.04 -11.34 -37.10
CA LEU A 14 -12.03 -11.98 -36.26
C LEU A 14 -11.87 -11.18 -34.96
N THR A 15 -11.89 -11.90 -33.84
CA THR A 15 -11.69 -11.35 -32.51
C THR A 15 -10.22 -11.46 -32.12
N LEU A 16 -9.59 -10.30 -31.98
CA LEU A 16 -8.22 -10.12 -31.52
C LEU A 16 -8.21 -9.73 -30.05
N SER A 17 -7.52 -10.48 -29.20
CA SER A 17 -7.34 -10.12 -27.79
C SER A 17 -5.93 -9.65 -27.51
N LEU A 18 -5.81 -8.44 -26.97
CA LEU A 18 -4.56 -7.92 -26.41
C LEU A 18 -4.43 -8.41 -24.97
N ILE A 19 -3.33 -9.10 -24.70
CA ILE A 19 -2.99 -9.60 -23.36
C ILE A 19 -1.53 -9.27 -23.06
N GLY A 20 -1.19 -9.10 -21.79
CA GLY A 20 0.16 -8.81 -21.35
C GLY A 20 0.18 -8.59 -19.85
N VAL A 21 1.37 -8.52 -19.28
CA VAL A 21 1.52 -8.14 -17.86
C VAL A 21 1.10 -6.67 -17.67
N PRO A 22 0.68 -6.26 -16.46
CA PRO A 22 0.45 -4.85 -16.16
C PRO A 22 1.64 -3.97 -16.57
N ASN A 23 1.38 -2.72 -16.96
CA ASN A 23 2.39 -1.72 -17.33
C ASN A 23 3.28 -2.03 -18.55
N CYS A 24 3.06 -3.11 -19.31
CA CYS A 24 3.80 -3.36 -20.56
C CYS A 24 3.46 -2.41 -21.74
N GLY A 25 2.60 -1.41 -21.50
CA GLY A 25 2.12 -0.47 -22.51
C GLY A 25 0.98 -0.99 -23.39
N LYS A 26 0.30 -2.07 -22.98
CA LYS A 26 -0.88 -2.65 -23.64
C LYS A 26 -1.96 -1.62 -23.98
N THR A 27 -2.41 -0.82 -23.00
CA THR A 27 -3.46 0.21 -23.21
C THR A 27 -3.02 1.29 -24.21
N ALA A 28 -1.75 1.69 -24.18
CA ALA A 28 -1.22 2.64 -25.15
C ALA A 28 -1.20 2.04 -26.56
N LEU A 29 -0.84 0.76 -26.70
CA LEU A 29 -0.85 0.06 -27.98
C LEU A 29 -2.28 -0.15 -28.50
N PHE A 30 -3.23 -0.49 -27.61
CA PHE A 30 -4.65 -0.59 -27.94
C PHE A 30 -5.16 0.71 -28.54
N ASN A 31 -4.96 1.84 -27.85
CA ASN A 31 -5.38 3.16 -28.32
C ASN A 31 -4.79 3.51 -29.71
N ARG A 32 -3.56 3.06 -29.99
CA ARG A 32 -2.92 3.26 -31.31
C ARG A 32 -3.53 2.40 -32.40
N LEU A 33 -3.84 1.14 -32.11
CA LEU A 33 -4.45 0.22 -33.07
C LEU A 33 -5.91 0.59 -33.39
N THR A 34 -6.67 1.08 -32.41
CA THR A 34 -8.12 1.33 -32.58
C THR A 34 -8.50 2.80 -32.82
N GLY A 35 -7.58 3.73 -32.54
CA GLY A 35 -7.85 5.16 -32.61
C GLY A 35 -8.97 5.61 -31.67
N SER A 36 -9.73 6.64 -32.07
CA SER A 36 -10.83 7.23 -31.26
C SER A 36 -12.09 6.36 -31.18
N ARG A 37 -12.15 5.23 -31.89
CA ARG A 37 -13.36 4.39 -32.01
C ARG A 37 -13.33 3.22 -31.02
N GLN A 38 -13.30 3.54 -29.73
CA GLN A 38 -13.34 2.55 -28.65
C GLN A 38 -14.62 2.67 -27.81
N LYS A 39 -15.13 1.54 -27.36
CA LYS A 39 -16.20 1.42 -26.36
C LYS A 39 -15.60 0.96 -25.05
N VAL A 40 -15.86 1.70 -23.98
CA VAL A 40 -15.50 1.32 -22.60
C VAL A 40 -16.77 0.93 -21.86
N ALA A 41 -16.81 -0.28 -21.33
CA ALA A 41 -17.90 -0.81 -20.52
C ALA A 41 -17.31 -1.58 -19.32
N ASN A 42 -18.16 -2.19 -18.51
CA ASN A 42 -17.72 -3.15 -17.48
C ASN A 42 -18.09 -4.57 -17.89
N TYR A 43 -17.30 -5.55 -17.44
CA TYR A 43 -17.72 -6.95 -17.54
C TYR A 43 -18.97 -7.18 -16.66
N PRO A 44 -19.93 -8.03 -17.08
CA PRO A 44 -21.17 -8.24 -16.34
C PRO A 44 -20.92 -8.69 -14.89
N GLY A 45 -21.56 -8.02 -13.93
CA GLY A 45 -21.50 -8.38 -12.50
C GLY A 45 -20.20 -8.03 -11.77
N VAL A 46 -19.26 -7.33 -12.40
CA VAL A 46 -17.97 -6.94 -11.80
C VAL A 46 -17.57 -5.51 -12.17
N THR A 47 -16.70 -4.88 -11.37
CA THR A 47 -16.20 -3.51 -11.60
C THR A 47 -14.99 -3.44 -12.53
N VAL A 48 -14.71 -4.51 -13.27
CA VAL A 48 -13.52 -4.59 -14.14
C VAL A 48 -13.85 -3.96 -15.50
N GLU A 49 -13.03 -2.99 -15.91
CA GLU A 49 -13.16 -2.30 -17.19
C GLU A 49 -12.97 -3.26 -18.37
N ARG A 50 -13.81 -3.09 -19.38
CA ARG A 50 -13.81 -3.80 -20.66
C ARG A 50 -13.66 -2.77 -21.78
N LYS A 51 -12.55 -2.82 -22.51
CA LYS A 51 -12.29 -1.92 -23.65
C LYS A 51 -12.32 -2.70 -24.95
N GLU A 52 -13.10 -2.21 -25.90
CA GLU A 52 -13.27 -2.81 -27.22
C GLU A 52 -13.10 -1.74 -28.28
N GLY A 53 -12.41 -2.06 -29.37
CA GLY A 53 -12.25 -1.17 -30.52
C GLY A 53 -12.18 -1.96 -31.81
N ARG A 54 -11.96 -1.24 -32.92
CA ARG A 54 -11.86 -1.84 -34.25
C ARG A 54 -10.54 -1.47 -34.90
N LEU A 55 -9.87 -2.45 -35.50
CA LEU A 55 -8.69 -2.27 -36.35
C LEU A 55 -9.08 -2.62 -37.78
N ILE A 56 -8.65 -1.80 -38.73
CA ILE A 56 -8.80 -2.08 -40.16
C ILE A 56 -7.42 -2.50 -40.70
N GLY A 57 -7.35 -3.69 -41.27
CA GLY A 57 -6.13 -4.25 -41.87
C GLY A 57 -5.60 -3.33 -42.98
N PRO A 58 -4.35 -2.84 -42.89
CA PRO A 58 -3.83 -1.84 -43.82
C PRO A 58 -3.68 -2.35 -45.26
N ARG A 59 -3.58 -3.66 -45.49
CA ARG A 59 -3.44 -4.27 -46.82
C ARG A 59 -4.72 -4.96 -47.28
N SER A 60 -5.37 -5.72 -46.41
CA SER A 60 -6.58 -6.49 -46.77
C SER A 60 -7.87 -5.69 -46.68
N GLY A 61 -7.88 -4.56 -45.96
CA GLY A 61 -9.11 -3.82 -45.63
C GLY A 61 -10.03 -4.54 -44.63
N ARG A 62 -9.60 -5.66 -44.06
CA ARG A 62 -10.39 -6.48 -43.13
C ARG A 62 -10.61 -5.79 -41.79
N ILE A 63 -11.78 -6.01 -41.19
CA ILE A 63 -12.11 -5.45 -39.88
C ILE A 63 -11.85 -6.50 -38.78
N PHE A 64 -10.98 -6.15 -37.83
CA PHE A 64 -10.70 -6.93 -36.63
C PHE A 64 -11.38 -6.28 -35.42
N ARG A 65 -12.05 -7.10 -34.60
CA ARG A 65 -12.58 -6.68 -33.30
C ARG A 65 -11.47 -6.82 -32.27
N VAL A 66 -10.98 -5.71 -31.74
CA VAL A 66 -9.88 -5.69 -30.77
C VAL A 66 -10.45 -5.57 -29.36
N ILE A 67 -10.15 -6.54 -28.51
CA ILE A 67 -10.52 -6.54 -27.09
C ILE A 67 -9.25 -6.34 -26.27
N ASP A 68 -9.27 -5.37 -25.36
CA ASP A 68 -8.22 -5.16 -24.38
C ASP A 68 -8.54 -5.98 -23.12
N LEU A 69 -7.77 -7.05 -22.87
CA LEU A 69 -7.94 -7.84 -21.66
C LEU A 69 -7.26 -7.17 -20.47
N PRO A 70 -7.73 -7.36 -19.23
CA PRO A 70 -7.01 -6.91 -18.05
C PRO A 70 -5.59 -7.50 -18.01
N GLY A 71 -4.65 -6.75 -17.40
CA GLY A 71 -3.27 -7.21 -17.29
C GLY A 71 -3.17 -8.46 -16.41
N ALA A 72 -2.39 -9.45 -16.82
CA ALA A 72 -2.24 -10.70 -16.08
C ALA A 72 -0.78 -11.17 -16.05
N TYR A 73 -0.32 -11.63 -14.89
CA TYR A 73 1.05 -12.17 -14.75
C TYR A 73 1.14 -13.66 -15.11
N SER A 74 0.03 -14.38 -14.98
CA SER A 74 -0.10 -15.80 -15.27
C SER A 74 -1.56 -16.12 -15.56
N LEU A 75 -1.81 -17.26 -16.19
CA LEU A 75 -3.15 -17.85 -16.32
C LEU A 75 -3.66 -18.49 -15.02
N GLU A 76 -2.90 -18.42 -13.93
CA GLU A 76 -3.35 -18.75 -12.58
C GLU A 76 -3.74 -17.48 -11.80
N PRO A 77 -5.04 -17.12 -11.76
CA PRO A 77 -5.44 -15.79 -11.35
C PRO A 77 -5.38 -15.58 -9.85
N THR A 78 -4.73 -14.48 -9.47
CA THR A 78 -4.67 -13.95 -8.11
C THR A 78 -5.74 -12.90 -7.83
N THR A 79 -6.16 -12.18 -8.87
CA THR A 79 -7.17 -11.11 -8.85
C THR A 79 -8.37 -11.46 -9.73
N LEU A 80 -9.46 -10.68 -9.60
CA LEU A 80 -10.62 -10.80 -10.49
C LEU A 80 -10.26 -10.47 -11.94
N ASP A 81 -9.44 -9.44 -12.14
CA ASP A 81 -8.90 -9.01 -13.42
C ASP A 81 -8.18 -10.15 -14.15
N GLU A 82 -7.30 -10.87 -13.44
CA GLU A 82 -6.60 -12.03 -13.99
C GLU A 82 -7.55 -13.19 -14.29
N ALA A 83 -8.59 -13.38 -13.46
CA ALA A 83 -9.57 -14.45 -13.67
C ALA A 83 -10.37 -14.22 -14.96
N ILE A 84 -10.77 -12.97 -15.22
CA ILE A 84 -11.44 -12.58 -16.47
C ILE A 84 -10.50 -12.77 -17.66
N ALA A 85 -9.25 -12.31 -17.56
CA ALA A 85 -8.28 -12.48 -18.65
C ALA A 85 -8.07 -13.95 -19.02
N ARG A 86 -7.91 -14.83 -18.01
CA ARG A 86 -7.84 -16.28 -18.19
C ARG A 86 -9.11 -16.83 -18.84
N ASP A 87 -10.28 -16.49 -18.33
CA ASP A 87 -11.55 -17.07 -18.79
C ASP A 87 -11.88 -16.67 -20.23
N VAL A 88 -11.54 -15.44 -20.63
CA VAL A 88 -11.68 -15.01 -22.03
C VAL A 88 -10.68 -15.75 -22.93
N VAL A 89 -9.41 -15.84 -22.55
CA VAL A 89 -8.38 -16.54 -23.33
C VAL A 89 -8.68 -18.04 -23.50
N LEU A 90 -9.23 -18.67 -22.46
CA LEU A 90 -9.66 -20.07 -22.50
C LEU A 90 -11.00 -20.28 -23.22
N GLY A 91 -11.70 -19.21 -23.62
CA GLY A 91 -13.01 -19.30 -24.29
C GLY A 91 -14.15 -19.76 -23.37
N ARG A 92 -14.06 -19.46 -22.07
CA ARG A 92 -15.02 -19.86 -21.03
C ARG A 92 -15.85 -18.72 -20.49
N HIS A 93 -15.49 -17.49 -20.84
CA HIS A 93 -16.24 -16.32 -20.41
C HIS A 93 -17.66 -16.37 -21.00
N ALA A 94 -18.67 -16.09 -20.17
CA ALA A 94 -20.08 -16.28 -20.55
C ALA A 94 -20.52 -15.39 -21.73
N THR A 95 -19.92 -14.20 -21.87
CA THR A 95 -20.34 -13.19 -22.85
C THR A 95 -19.29 -12.87 -23.90
N GLU A 96 -18.06 -13.38 -23.80
CA GLU A 96 -17.01 -13.09 -24.77
C GLU A 96 -16.63 -14.37 -25.51
N PRO A 97 -16.61 -14.35 -26.86
CA PRO A 97 -16.13 -15.49 -27.63
C PRO A 97 -14.65 -15.70 -27.39
N ALA A 98 -14.19 -16.93 -27.68
CA ALA A 98 -12.77 -17.23 -27.67
C ALA A 98 -12.03 -16.37 -28.70
N PRO A 99 -10.82 -15.88 -28.39
CA PRO A 99 -10.04 -15.11 -29.35
C PRO A 99 -9.53 -15.98 -30.50
N ASP A 100 -9.65 -15.46 -31.72
CA ASP A 100 -9.10 -16.06 -32.93
C ASP A 100 -7.58 -15.79 -33.04
N LEU A 101 -7.14 -14.65 -32.50
CA LEU A 101 -5.73 -14.24 -32.48
C LEU A 101 -5.40 -13.58 -31.14
N LEU A 102 -4.33 -14.07 -30.51
CA LEU A 102 -3.74 -13.47 -29.32
C LEU A 102 -2.60 -12.54 -29.73
N VAL A 103 -2.63 -11.30 -29.24
CA VAL A 103 -1.47 -10.40 -29.31
C VAL A 103 -0.94 -10.21 -27.90
N CYS A 104 0.18 -10.87 -27.61
CA CYS A 104 0.84 -10.77 -26.32
C CYS A 104 1.79 -9.56 -26.33
N VAL A 105 1.43 -8.50 -25.62
CA VAL A 105 2.24 -7.30 -25.45
C VAL A 105 3.29 -7.57 -24.38
N VAL A 106 4.56 -7.38 -24.74
CA VAL A 106 5.72 -7.73 -23.93
C VAL A 106 6.64 -6.52 -23.80
N ASP A 107 7.01 -6.15 -22.58
CA ASP A 107 7.99 -5.08 -22.35
C ASP A 107 9.42 -5.57 -22.59
N ALA A 108 10.11 -4.96 -23.56
CA ALA A 108 11.50 -5.27 -23.90
C ALA A 108 12.49 -5.01 -22.75
N THR A 109 12.17 -4.10 -21.83
CA THR A 109 13.02 -3.77 -20.67
C THR A 109 12.89 -4.79 -19.54
N ASN A 110 11.81 -5.59 -19.52
CA ASN A 110 11.56 -6.61 -18.49
C ASN A 110 11.13 -7.94 -19.11
N LEU A 111 11.91 -8.43 -20.06
CA LEU A 111 11.54 -9.57 -20.90
C LEU A 111 11.35 -10.87 -20.07
N ARG A 112 12.15 -11.07 -19.02
CA ARG A 112 12.08 -12.26 -18.15
C ARG A 112 10.71 -12.47 -17.53
N LEU A 113 10.08 -11.40 -17.01
CA LEU A 113 8.78 -11.48 -16.37
C LEU A 113 7.67 -11.78 -17.38
N ASN A 114 7.73 -11.09 -18.53
CA ASN A 114 6.75 -11.21 -19.60
C ASN A 114 6.77 -12.58 -20.27
N LEU A 115 7.97 -13.17 -20.47
CA LEU A 115 8.12 -14.45 -21.16
C LEU A 115 7.41 -15.61 -20.45
N ARG A 116 7.20 -15.54 -19.13
CA ARG A 116 6.41 -16.55 -18.42
C ARG A 116 4.99 -16.64 -19.00
N LEU A 117 4.30 -15.50 -19.10
CA LEU A 117 2.95 -15.43 -19.66
C LEU A 117 2.96 -15.86 -21.14
N VAL A 118 3.95 -15.44 -21.93
CA VAL A 118 4.08 -15.85 -23.33
C VAL A 118 4.15 -17.37 -23.47
N LEU A 119 4.93 -18.05 -22.63
CA LEU A 119 5.04 -19.50 -22.66
C LEU A 119 3.74 -20.19 -22.20
N GLU A 120 3.04 -19.65 -21.21
CA GLU A 120 1.73 -20.15 -20.77
C GLU A 120 0.68 -20.01 -21.89
N LEU A 121 0.64 -18.86 -22.59
CA LEU A 121 -0.25 -18.62 -23.73
C LEU A 121 0.10 -19.50 -24.93
N LYS A 122 1.40 -19.70 -25.21
CA LYS A 122 1.87 -20.59 -26.29
C LYS A 122 1.39 -22.03 -26.11
N ARG A 123 1.33 -22.53 -24.86
CA ARG A 123 0.83 -23.88 -24.55
C ARG A 123 -0.64 -24.09 -24.90
N LEU A 124 -1.42 -23.01 -25.04
CA LEU A 124 -2.82 -23.09 -25.46
C LEU A 124 -2.96 -23.45 -26.96
N GLY A 125 -1.88 -23.32 -27.75
CA GLY A 125 -1.89 -23.62 -29.18
C GLY A 125 -2.76 -22.68 -30.03
N ARG A 126 -3.22 -21.55 -29.47
CA ARG A 126 -3.94 -20.52 -30.22
C ARG A 126 -2.96 -19.71 -31.09
N PRO A 127 -3.38 -19.23 -32.27
CA PRO A 127 -2.60 -18.28 -33.05
C PRO A 127 -2.17 -17.09 -32.18
N MET A 128 -0.86 -16.80 -32.14
CA MET A 128 -0.30 -15.80 -31.24
C MET A 128 0.80 -14.99 -31.93
N ILE A 129 0.80 -13.68 -31.70
CA ILE A 129 1.86 -12.74 -32.06
C ILE A 129 2.41 -12.11 -30.78
N VAL A 130 3.73 -11.95 -30.68
CA VAL A 130 4.38 -11.22 -29.59
C VAL A 130 4.69 -9.80 -30.06
N ALA A 131 4.06 -8.81 -29.42
CA ALA A 131 4.34 -7.40 -29.63
C ALA A 131 5.39 -6.93 -28.61
N LEU A 132 6.64 -6.84 -29.05
CA LEU A 132 7.78 -6.42 -28.24
C LEU A 132 7.79 -4.89 -28.09
N ASN A 133 7.09 -4.40 -27.08
CA ASN A 133 6.89 -2.99 -26.81
C ASN A 133 8.07 -2.35 -26.05
N MET A 134 8.14 -1.01 -26.07
CA MET A 134 9.22 -0.22 -25.47
C MET A 134 10.62 -0.57 -26.03
N SER A 135 10.67 -1.02 -27.30
CA SER A 135 11.91 -1.41 -27.96
C SER A 135 12.92 -0.26 -28.09
N ASP A 136 12.43 0.97 -28.24
CA ASP A 136 13.22 2.20 -28.26
C ASP A 136 13.84 2.50 -26.88
N LEU A 137 13.04 2.41 -25.82
CA LEU A 137 13.49 2.61 -24.45
C LEU A 137 14.52 1.55 -24.04
N ALA A 138 14.32 0.29 -24.43
CA ALA A 138 15.27 -0.78 -24.19
C ALA A 138 16.63 -0.47 -24.85
N THR A 139 16.62 -0.02 -26.10
CA THR A 139 17.84 0.36 -26.81
C THR A 139 18.53 1.57 -26.14
N GLN A 140 17.77 2.62 -25.79
CA GLN A 140 18.28 3.81 -25.10
C GLN A 140 18.88 3.50 -23.73
N ARG A 141 18.29 2.54 -23.00
CA ARG A 141 18.80 2.09 -21.69
C ARG A 141 19.98 1.13 -21.81
N GLY A 142 20.35 0.71 -23.02
CA GLY A 142 21.50 -0.17 -23.29
C GLY A 142 21.21 -1.67 -23.17
N TYR A 143 19.94 -2.10 -23.32
CA TYR A 143 19.61 -3.52 -23.45
C TYR A 143 20.01 -4.02 -24.84
N THR A 144 20.55 -5.24 -24.92
CA THR A 144 20.79 -5.92 -26.20
C THR A 144 19.87 -7.11 -26.33
N LEU A 145 19.24 -7.28 -27.49
CA LEU A 145 18.34 -8.39 -27.80
C LEU A 145 18.39 -8.70 -29.29
N ASP A 146 18.62 -9.96 -29.65
CA ASP A 146 18.42 -10.44 -31.01
C ASP A 146 16.96 -10.89 -31.17
N ARG A 147 16.17 -10.04 -31.86
CA ARG A 147 14.77 -10.31 -32.17
C ARG A 147 14.57 -11.58 -32.99
N ALA A 148 15.43 -11.83 -33.99
CA ALA A 148 15.29 -12.98 -34.88
C ALA A 148 15.62 -14.29 -34.13
N ALA A 149 16.57 -14.26 -33.20
CA ALA A 149 16.80 -15.37 -32.28
C ALA A 149 15.61 -15.58 -31.32
N LEU A 150 15.03 -14.50 -30.77
CA LEU A 150 13.84 -14.59 -29.92
C LEU A 150 12.63 -15.21 -30.65
N GLU A 151 12.40 -14.78 -31.90
CA GLU A 151 11.35 -15.32 -32.77
C GLU A 151 11.55 -16.81 -33.05
N ARG A 152 12.79 -17.25 -33.36
CA ARG A 152 13.11 -18.67 -33.54
C ARG A 152 12.93 -19.49 -32.26
N ALA A 153 13.36 -18.96 -31.11
CA ALA A 153 13.25 -19.65 -29.83
C ALA A 153 11.79 -19.80 -29.38
N LEU A 154 10.97 -18.77 -29.61
CA LEU A 154 9.54 -18.79 -29.26
C LEU A 154 8.69 -19.50 -30.31
N GLY A 155 9.11 -19.59 -31.57
CA GLY A 155 8.34 -20.19 -32.65
C GLY A 155 7.05 -19.45 -32.99
N VAL A 156 6.97 -18.16 -32.65
CA VAL A 156 5.85 -17.25 -32.95
C VAL A 156 6.39 -15.91 -33.44
N PRO A 157 5.66 -15.17 -34.30
CA PRO A 157 6.13 -13.88 -34.80
C PRO A 157 6.40 -12.88 -33.68
N VAL A 158 7.57 -12.23 -33.71
CA VAL A 158 7.96 -11.19 -32.74
C VAL A 158 8.12 -9.85 -33.46
N VAL A 159 7.25 -8.90 -33.14
CA VAL A 159 7.19 -7.60 -33.80
C VAL A 159 7.58 -6.48 -32.83
N PRO A 160 8.57 -5.64 -33.13
CA PRO A 160 8.92 -4.52 -32.27
C PRO A 160 7.86 -3.42 -32.38
N THR A 161 7.46 -2.86 -31.24
CA THR A 161 6.49 -1.76 -31.19
C THR A 161 6.95 -0.64 -30.26
N VAL A 162 6.46 0.57 -30.53
CA VAL A 162 6.63 1.75 -29.67
C VAL A 162 5.28 2.43 -29.48
N ALA A 163 4.53 2.01 -28.45
CA ALA A 163 3.15 2.46 -28.25
C ALA A 163 2.98 3.97 -28.03
N VAL A 164 4.02 4.66 -27.52
CA VAL A 164 3.97 6.11 -27.26
C VAL A 164 4.20 6.95 -28.52
N ARG A 165 4.87 6.42 -29.54
CA ARG A 165 5.25 7.14 -30.77
C ARG A 165 4.22 6.86 -31.87
N SER A 166 3.78 7.92 -32.56
CA SER A 166 2.89 7.78 -33.72
C SER A 166 3.55 6.93 -34.81
N GLY A 167 2.87 5.88 -35.27
CA GLY A 167 3.37 4.93 -36.28
C GLY A 167 4.21 3.79 -35.72
N GLY A 168 4.41 3.72 -34.39
CA GLY A 168 5.14 2.63 -33.73
C GLY A 168 4.39 1.29 -33.68
N GLU A 169 3.12 1.26 -34.10
CA GLU A 169 2.25 0.10 -34.20
C GLU A 169 2.13 -0.48 -35.62
N ARG A 170 2.62 0.23 -36.65
CA ARG A 170 2.37 -0.11 -38.08
C ARG A 170 2.85 -1.51 -38.45
N ALA A 171 4.07 -1.87 -38.04
CA ALA A 171 4.62 -3.19 -38.30
C ALA A 171 3.75 -4.31 -37.67
N LEU A 172 3.17 -4.06 -36.50
CA LEU A 172 2.28 -5.01 -35.85
C LEU A 172 0.95 -5.11 -36.60
N ALA A 173 0.38 -3.99 -37.04
CA ALA A 173 -0.85 -4.00 -37.83
C ALA A 173 -0.67 -4.77 -39.16
N GLU A 174 0.47 -4.63 -39.83
CA GLU A 174 0.79 -5.39 -41.04
C GLU A 174 0.92 -6.90 -40.79
N VAL A 175 1.56 -7.29 -39.68
CA VAL A 175 1.68 -8.71 -39.31
C VAL A 175 0.34 -9.29 -38.87
N ILE A 176 -0.48 -8.56 -38.11
CA ILE A 176 -1.85 -8.98 -37.75
C ILE A 176 -2.66 -9.22 -39.02
N ASP A 177 -2.56 -8.33 -40.00
CA ASP A 177 -3.29 -8.43 -41.26
C ASP A 177 -2.88 -9.68 -42.07
N ALA A 178 -1.57 -9.92 -42.18
CA ALA A 178 -1.03 -11.12 -42.85
C ALA A 178 -1.37 -12.42 -42.11
N TYR A 179 -1.28 -12.41 -40.77
CA TYR A 179 -1.50 -13.58 -39.93
C TYR A 179 -2.99 -13.91 -39.75
N GLY A 180 -3.86 -12.91 -39.77
CA GLY A 180 -5.32 -13.07 -39.72
C GLY A 180 -5.86 -13.89 -40.89
N CYS A 181 -5.25 -13.80 -42.07
CA CYS A 181 -5.58 -14.64 -43.22
C CYS A 181 -5.20 -16.12 -43.02
N ALA A 182 -4.15 -16.42 -42.25
CA ALA A 182 -3.76 -17.79 -41.92
C ALA A 182 -4.55 -18.36 -40.73
N ALA A 183 -4.94 -17.52 -39.77
CA ALA A 183 -5.66 -17.89 -38.56
C ALA A 183 -7.10 -18.38 -38.83
N GLU A 184 -7.77 -17.88 -39.88
CA GLU A 184 -9.10 -18.37 -40.27
C GLU A 184 -9.17 -19.87 -40.52
N THR A 185 -8.10 -20.46 -41.05
CA THR A 185 -8.02 -21.88 -41.36
C THR A 185 -7.80 -22.72 -40.09
N ALA A 186 -7.16 -22.16 -39.06
CA ALA A 186 -6.90 -22.81 -37.77
C ALA A 186 -8.07 -22.65 -36.78
N ALA A 187 -8.77 -21.52 -36.81
CA ALA A 187 -9.89 -21.20 -35.92
C ALA A 187 -11.10 -22.14 -36.10
N ARG A 188 -11.27 -22.74 -37.29
CA ARG A 188 -12.33 -23.73 -37.56
C ARG A 188 -12.12 -25.07 -36.85
N THR A 189 -10.94 -25.31 -36.26
CA THR A 189 -10.52 -26.62 -35.72
C THR A 189 -10.42 -26.64 -34.19
N GLN A 190 -10.60 -25.51 -33.49
CA GLN A 190 -10.34 -25.43 -32.05
C GLN A 190 -11.59 -25.60 -31.17
N GLU A 191 -11.78 -26.84 -30.71
CA GLU A 191 -12.60 -27.19 -29.55
C GLU A 191 -12.10 -26.50 -28.26
N ARG A 192 -13.01 -26.37 -27.27
CA ARG A 192 -12.73 -25.78 -25.95
C ARG A 192 -11.45 -26.37 -25.35
N ILE A 193 -10.42 -25.55 -25.21
CA ILE A 193 -9.15 -25.95 -24.60
C ILE A 193 -9.42 -26.34 -23.14
N ALA A 194 -9.11 -27.60 -22.79
CA ALA A 194 -9.15 -28.09 -21.42
C ALA A 194 -8.21 -27.22 -20.56
N PRO A 195 -8.57 -26.95 -19.29
CA PRO A 195 -7.75 -26.07 -18.49
C PRO A 195 -6.41 -26.76 -18.27
N PRO A 196 -5.27 -26.07 -18.38
CA PRO A 196 -4.04 -26.66 -17.90
C PRO A 196 -4.25 -27.07 -16.43
N PRO A 197 -3.79 -28.25 -16.01
CA PRO A 197 -3.79 -28.62 -14.60
C PRO A 197 -3.04 -27.53 -13.80
N ARG A 198 -3.42 -27.34 -12.53
CA ARG A 198 -2.73 -26.40 -11.64
C ARG A 198 -1.23 -26.68 -11.69
N ALA A 199 -0.42 -25.64 -11.91
CA ALA A 199 1.02 -25.79 -12.02
C ALA A 199 1.58 -26.32 -10.69
N SER A 200 2.24 -27.47 -10.74
CA SER A 200 3.05 -27.94 -9.62
C SER A 200 4.27 -27.04 -9.44
N ALA A 201 4.93 -27.11 -8.27
CA ALA A 201 6.21 -26.42 -8.07
C ALA A 201 7.25 -26.80 -9.16
N ALA A 202 7.23 -28.04 -9.62
CA ALA A 202 8.10 -28.52 -10.70
C ALA A 202 7.78 -27.86 -12.05
N ASP A 203 6.50 -27.59 -12.35
CA ASP A 203 6.08 -26.91 -13.58
C ASP A 203 6.51 -25.44 -13.60
N ILE A 204 6.46 -24.78 -12.43
CA ILE A 204 6.95 -23.41 -12.26
C ILE A 204 8.47 -23.37 -12.51
N GLU A 205 9.23 -24.29 -11.91
CA GLU A 205 10.67 -24.39 -12.12
C GLU A 205 11.04 -24.74 -13.56
N ALA A 206 10.30 -25.62 -14.22
CA ALA A 206 10.48 -25.95 -15.63
C ALA A 206 10.24 -24.72 -16.52
N THR A 207 9.18 -23.96 -16.25
CA THR A 207 8.88 -22.72 -16.99
C THR A 207 9.97 -21.68 -16.77
N GLN A 208 10.51 -21.54 -15.55
CA GLN A 208 11.64 -20.64 -15.25
C GLN A 208 12.95 -21.08 -15.92
N ARG A 209 13.18 -22.39 -16.10
CA ARG A 209 14.33 -22.91 -16.87
C ARG A 209 14.17 -22.56 -18.36
N GLU A 210 12.97 -22.73 -18.90
CA GLU A 210 12.68 -22.40 -20.29
C GLU A 210 12.80 -20.90 -20.58
N VAL A 211 12.30 -20.03 -19.71
CA VAL A 211 12.50 -18.58 -19.81
C VAL A 211 14.00 -18.25 -19.86
N ARG A 212 14.81 -18.87 -18.99
CA ARG A 212 16.27 -18.65 -18.98
C ARG A 212 16.93 -19.09 -20.29
N ARG A 213 16.50 -20.23 -20.85
CA ARG A 213 16.97 -20.73 -22.16
C ARG A 213 16.66 -19.74 -23.28
N VAL A 214 15.40 -19.32 -23.41
CA VAL A 214 14.95 -18.38 -24.45
C VAL A 214 15.70 -17.05 -24.35
N LEU A 215 15.88 -16.50 -23.15
CA LEU A 215 16.63 -15.26 -22.95
C LEU A 215 18.10 -15.38 -23.35
N HIS A 216 18.73 -16.53 -23.07
CA HIS A 216 20.12 -16.79 -23.44
C HIS A 216 20.27 -16.92 -24.95
N GLU A 217 19.40 -17.68 -25.61
CA GLU A 217 19.38 -17.83 -27.08
C GLU A 217 19.12 -16.50 -27.79
N ALA A 218 18.24 -15.66 -27.23
CA ALA A 218 17.95 -14.32 -27.75
C ALA A 218 19.06 -13.29 -27.48
N GLY A 219 20.16 -13.68 -26.83
CA GLY A 219 21.26 -12.78 -26.50
C GLY A 219 20.84 -11.61 -25.59
N TYR A 220 19.82 -11.81 -24.74
CA TYR A 220 19.27 -10.76 -23.89
C TYR A 220 20.29 -10.35 -22.81
N ARG A 221 20.87 -9.15 -22.94
CA ARG A 221 21.78 -8.59 -21.92
C ARG A 221 21.18 -7.36 -21.27
N VAL A 222 21.32 -7.32 -19.96
CA VAL A 222 20.86 -6.23 -19.10
C VAL A 222 21.99 -5.18 -18.98
N PRO A 223 21.69 -3.87 -18.96
CA PRO A 223 22.68 -2.81 -18.85
C PRO A 223 23.58 -2.94 -17.62
N ALA A 224 24.84 -2.51 -17.71
CA ALA A 224 25.81 -2.56 -16.61
C ALA A 224 25.33 -1.83 -15.34
N ARG A 225 24.59 -0.71 -15.50
CA ARG A 225 23.99 0.01 -14.37
C ARG A 225 23.01 -0.87 -13.58
N LEU A 226 22.14 -1.62 -14.27
CA LEU A 226 21.22 -2.55 -13.63
C LEU A 226 21.96 -3.73 -13.00
N ALA A 227 23.10 -4.15 -13.56
CA ALA A 227 23.96 -5.14 -12.92
C ALA A 227 24.53 -4.63 -11.57
N VAL A 228 24.91 -3.36 -11.47
CA VAL A 228 25.31 -2.74 -10.19
C VAL A 228 24.13 -2.68 -9.22
N LEU A 229 22.94 -2.27 -9.67
CA LEU A 229 21.73 -2.25 -8.84
C LEU A 229 21.35 -3.65 -8.34
N SER A 230 21.57 -4.69 -9.14
CA SER A 230 21.33 -6.08 -8.73
C SER A 230 22.26 -6.55 -7.61
N ARG A 231 23.48 -5.99 -7.50
CA ARG A 231 24.37 -6.24 -6.35
C ARG A 231 23.85 -5.58 -5.08
N LEU A 232 23.23 -4.41 -5.20
CA LEU A 232 22.58 -3.74 -4.08
C LEU A 232 21.35 -4.54 -3.62
N ASP A 233 20.53 -5.03 -4.56
CA ASP A 233 19.44 -5.97 -4.25
C ASP A 233 19.96 -7.26 -3.60
N ALA A 234 21.13 -7.78 -3.99
CA ALA A 234 21.70 -8.97 -3.36
C ALA A 234 22.03 -8.76 -1.87
N VAL A 235 22.35 -7.53 -1.45
CA VAL A 235 22.55 -7.17 -0.04
C VAL A 235 21.20 -6.93 0.64
N VAL A 236 20.32 -6.13 0.03
CA VAL A 236 19.02 -5.73 0.61
C VAL A 236 18.08 -6.93 0.77
N LEU A 237 18.11 -7.89 -0.16
CA LEU A 237 17.27 -9.08 -0.15
C LEU A 237 17.94 -10.30 0.49
N ASN A 238 19.15 -10.14 1.02
CA ASN A 238 19.83 -11.21 1.72
C ASN A 238 19.03 -11.61 2.98
N PRO A 239 18.87 -12.91 3.29
CA PRO A 239 18.09 -13.37 4.44
C PRO A 239 18.60 -12.89 5.81
N ILE A 240 19.87 -12.47 5.91
CA ILE A 240 20.49 -11.98 7.16
C ILE A 240 20.80 -10.49 7.04
N ALA A 241 21.50 -10.06 5.99
CA ALA A 241 21.88 -8.66 5.83
C ALA A 241 20.67 -7.74 5.55
N GLY A 242 19.64 -8.24 4.86
CA GLY A 242 18.41 -7.50 4.58
C GLY A 242 17.64 -7.13 5.86
N PRO A 243 17.29 -8.09 6.74
CA PRO A 243 16.65 -7.78 8.01
C PRO A 243 17.52 -6.92 8.92
N GLY A 244 18.84 -7.11 8.90
CA GLY A 244 19.79 -6.26 9.62
C GLY A 244 19.75 -4.81 9.14
N LEU A 245 19.81 -4.58 7.82
CA LEU A 245 19.68 -3.26 7.22
C LEU A 245 18.33 -2.62 7.54
N LEU A 246 17.24 -3.40 7.45
CA LEU A 246 15.91 -2.92 7.82
C LEU A 246 15.86 -2.49 9.29
N ALA A 247 16.41 -3.29 10.20
CA ALA A 247 16.49 -2.95 11.62
C ALA A 247 17.27 -1.65 11.85
N ILE A 248 18.39 -1.45 11.13
CA ILE A 248 19.17 -0.21 11.19
C ILE A 248 18.35 0.98 10.66
N VAL A 249 17.70 0.85 9.51
CA VAL A 249 16.85 1.91 8.94
C VAL A 249 15.72 2.28 9.90
N LEU A 250 15.04 1.29 10.47
CA LEU A 250 13.99 1.51 11.47
C LEU A 250 14.54 2.16 12.72
N PHE A 251 15.70 1.71 13.21
CA PHE A 251 16.36 2.32 14.36
C PHE A 251 16.70 3.79 14.12
N LEU A 252 17.29 4.13 12.96
CA LEU A 252 17.60 5.51 12.59
C LEU A 252 16.33 6.37 12.47
N MET A 253 15.28 5.82 11.86
CA MET A 253 13.98 6.49 11.77
C MET A 253 13.41 6.78 13.17
N PHE A 254 13.39 5.80 14.08
CA PHE A 254 12.92 6.01 15.45
C PHE A 254 13.80 7.01 16.20
N GLN A 255 15.12 6.92 16.09
CA GLN A 255 16.04 7.87 16.71
C GLN A 255 15.78 9.30 16.24
N ALA A 256 15.61 9.51 14.94
CA ALA A 256 15.26 10.82 14.39
C ALA A 256 13.92 11.32 14.94
N VAL A 257 12.90 10.46 14.98
CA VAL A 257 11.58 10.79 15.51
C VAL A 257 11.63 11.19 17.00
N PHE A 258 12.48 10.57 17.84
CA PHE A 258 12.58 10.91 19.27
C PHE A 258 13.57 12.01 19.61
N SER A 259 14.66 12.13 18.85
CA SER A 259 15.71 13.08 19.12
C SER A 259 15.44 14.40 18.39
N TRP A 260 15.16 14.32 17.09
CA TRP A 260 15.04 15.52 16.25
C TRP A 260 13.69 16.20 16.39
N ALA A 261 12.63 15.49 16.80
CA ALA A 261 11.33 16.11 17.04
C ALA A 261 11.29 16.98 18.31
N LYS A 262 12.18 16.75 19.29
CA LYS A 262 12.19 17.49 20.57
C LYS A 262 12.44 18.98 20.39
N ALA A 263 13.37 19.37 19.51
CA ALA A 263 13.68 20.77 19.28
C ALA A 263 12.47 21.57 18.77
N PRO A 264 11.79 21.19 17.66
CA PRO A 264 10.58 21.88 17.21
C PRO A 264 9.41 21.73 18.19
N GLN A 265 9.28 20.59 18.90
CA GLN A 265 8.29 20.44 19.98
C GLN A 265 8.46 21.48 21.08
N ASN A 266 9.69 21.70 21.53
CA ASN A 266 9.98 22.69 22.57
C ASN A 266 9.68 24.11 22.09
N ILE A 267 9.99 24.44 20.84
CA ILE A 267 9.65 25.75 20.26
C ILE A 267 8.13 25.99 20.27
N ILE A 268 7.36 24.99 19.86
CA ILE A 268 5.89 25.07 19.88
C ILE A 268 5.37 25.18 21.32
N ASN A 269 5.86 24.35 22.25
CA ASN A 269 5.48 24.42 23.66
C ASN A 269 5.75 25.78 24.27
N THR A 270 6.95 26.34 24.06
CA THR A 270 7.30 27.67 24.55
C THR A 270 6.42 28.75 23.92
N GLY A 271 6.11 28.66 22.63
CA GLY A 271 5.19 29.57 21.95
C GLY A 271 3.77 29.51 22.51
N VAL A 272 3.25 28.31 22.76
CA VAL A 272 1.92 28.09 23.36
C VAL A 272 1.89 28.60 24.80
N GLN A 273 2.91 28.32 25.60
CA GLN A 273 3.02 28.81 26.98
C GLN A 273 3.11 30.34 27.04
N GLY A 274 3.89 30.95 26.14
CA GLY A 274 3.99 32.40 26.02
C GLY A 274 2.64 33.04 25.64
N MET A 275 1.91 32.44 24.70
CA MET A 275 0.57 32.89 24.34
C MET A 275 -0.43 32.71 25.49
N ASN A 276 -0.33 31.62 26.24
CA ASN A 276 -1.17 31.35 27.42
C ASN A 276 -0.93 32.38 28.54
N ALA A 277 0.34 32.73 28.79
CA ALA A 277 0.73 33.75 29.77
C ALA A 277 0.25 35.16 29.35
N TRP A 278 0.40 35.50 28.06
CA TRP A 278 -0.08 36.77 27.52
C TRP A 278 -1.60 36.92 27.63
N LEU A 279 -2.37 35.91 27.19
CA LEU A 279 -3.83 35.91 27.31
C LEU A 279 -4.29 35.96 28.78
N SER A 280 -3.57 35.29 29.68
CA SER A 280 -3.83 35.33 31.12
C SER A 280 -3.69 36.72 31.75
N GLY A 281 -2.82 37.57 31.20
CA GLY A 281 -2.64 38.95 31.65
C GLY A 281 -3.70 39.92 31.11
N VAL A 282 -4.29 39.61 29.95
CA VAL A 282 -5.28 40.48 29.28
C VAL A 282 -6.72 40.13 29.67
N LEU A 283 -7.01 38.84 29.91
CA LEU A 283 -8.38 38.38 30.14
C LEU A 283 -8.76 38.40 31.63
N PRO A 284 -9.93 38.99 31.99
CA PRO A 284 -10.45 38.93 33.34
C PRO A 284 -10.77 37.48 33.76
N PRO A 285 -10.74 37.15 35.06
CA PRO A 285 -11.12 35.84 35.55
C PRO A 285 -12.58 35.54 35.22
N GLY A 286 -12.82 34.43 34.51
CA GLY A 286 -14.15 34.03 34.07
C GLY A 286 -14.14 32.79 33.17
N PRO A 287 -15.32 32.25 32.81
CA PRO A 287 -15.44 31.04 31.99
C PRO A 287 -14.86 31.21 30.58
N LEU A 288 -14.92 32.42 30.01
CA LEU A 288 -14.30 32.74 28.72
C LEU A 288 -12.78 32.55 28.75
N ARG A 289 -12.14 32.93 29.87
CA ARG A 289 -10.70 32.77 30.06
C ARG A 289 -10.34 31.28 30.12
N GLY A 290 -11.07 30.47 30.88
CA GLY A 290 -10.85 29.01 30.92
C GLY A 290 -11.04 28.35 29.55
N LEU A 291 -12.09 28.75 28.80
CA LEU A 291 -12.33 28.20 27.45
C LEU A 291 -11.17 28.49 26.50
N LEU A 292 -10.68 29.73 26.50
CA LEU A 292 -9.62 30.15 25.59
C LEU A 292 -8.26 29.56 25.99
N LEU A 293 -7.90 29.59 27.28
CA LEU A 293 -6.61 29.09 27.76
C LEU A 293 -6.57 27.55 27.77
N ASP A 294 -7.48 26.91 28.50
CA ASP A 294 -7.44 25.47 28.78
C ASP A 294 -8.14 24.64 27.70
N GLY A 295 -9.17 25.21 27.05
CA GLY A 295 -9.88 24.55 25.94
C GLY A 295 -9.16 24.72 24.60
N VAL A 296 -9.01 25.97 24.16
CA VAL A 296 -8.56 26.28 22.79
C VAL A 296 -7.03 26.33 22.66
N VAL A 297 -6.33 27.10 23.49
CA VAL A 297 -4.88 27.28 23.39
C VAL A 297 -4.14 26.00 23.79
N ALA A 298 -4.48 25.41 24.95
CA ALA A 298 -3.90 24.13 25.36
C ALA A 298 -4.29 22.99 24.39
N GLY A 299 -5.55 22.96 23.94
CA GLY A 299 -6.01 22.00 22.92
C GLY A 299 -5.24 22.11 21.61
N THR A 300 -5.10 23.32 21.06
CA THR A 300 -4.34 23.58 19.83
C THR A 300 -2.85 23.27 20.01
N GLY A 301 -2.28 23.64 21.16
CA GLY A 301 -0.90 23.33 21.51
C GLY A 301 -0.64 21.83 21.51
N SER A 302 -1.54 21.05 22.12
CA SER A 302 -1.45 19.59 22.13
C SER A 302 -1.38 19.02 20.71
N VAL A 303 -2.19 19.53 19.76
CA VAL A 303 -2.19 19.11 18.36
C VAL A 303 -0.88 19.48 17.67
N LEU A 304 -0.43 20.74 17.80
CA LEU A 304 0.72 21.27 17.09
C LEU A 304 2.03 20.60 17.53
N VAL A 305 2.17 20.24 18.81
CA VAL A 305 3.37 19.58 19.36
C VAL A 305 3.61 18.21 18.73
N PHE A 306 2.58 17.52 18.25
CA PHE A 306 2.77 16.21 17.58
C PHE A 306 3.17 16.33 16.11
N LEU A 307 2.91 17.48 15.47
CA LEU A 307 3.15 17.65 14.04
C LEU A 307 4.62 17.39 13.64
N PRO A 308 5.66 17.90 14.33
CA PRO A 308 7.05 17.64 13.94
C PRO A 308 7.42 16.15 13.92
N GLN A 309 6.94 15.39 14.91
CA GLN A 309 7.18 13.96 15.03
C GLN A 309 6.57 13.19 13.84
N ILE A 310 5.36 13.58 13.45
CA ILE A 310 4.65 13.03 12.29
C ILE A 310 5.38 13.37 10.99
N LEU A 311 5.88 14.60 10.82
CA LEU A 311 6.59 15.01 9.62
C LEU A 311 7.94 14.32 9.44
N ILE A 312 8.72 14.18 10.51
CA ILE A 312 9.99 13.43 10.45
C ILE A 312 9.72 11.98 10.05
N LEU A 313 8.71 11.35 10.64
CA LEU A 313 8.32 10.01 10.25
C LEU A 313 7.94 9.91 8.77
N PHE A 314 7.04 10.79 8.30
CA PHE A 314 6.61 10.77 6.91
C PHE A 314 7.73 11.09 5.94
N LEU A 315 8.72 11.89 6.35
CA LEU A 315 9.93 12.15 5.56
C LEU A 315 10.67 10.82 5.30
N PHE A 316 10.88 10.00 6.32
CA PHE A 316 11.51 8.68 6.15
C PHE A 316 10.64 7.73 5.33
N ILE A 317 9.34 7.64 5.60
CA ILE A 317 8.45 6.75 4.85
C ILE A 317 8.43 7.13 3.36
N LEU A 318 8.25 8.42 3.03
CA LEU A 318 8.24 8.92 1.66
C LEU A 318 9.61 8.72 1.00
N ALA A 319 10.71 8.93 1.71
CA ALA A 319 12.05 8.67 1.18
C ALA A 319 12.28 7.18 0.87
N LEU A 320 11.82 6.27 1.75
CA LEU A 320 11.92 4.81 1.54
C LEU A 320 10.99 4.30 0.43
N GLU A 321 9.85 4.97 0.24
CA GLU A 321 8.90 4.68 -0.83
C GLU A 321 9.45 5.16 -2.19
N ASP A 322 9.85 6.43 -2.30
CA ASP A 322 10.39 7.02 -3.53
C ASP A 322 11.71 6.39 -3.95
N SER A 323 12.54 5.94 -3.00
CA SER A 323 13.79 5.22 -3.30
C SER A 323 13.57 3.80 -3.82
N GLY A 324 12.36 3.25 -3.68
CA GLY A 324 12.03 1.88 -4.05
C GLY A 324 12.49 0.83 -3.04
N TYR A 325 13.01 1.23 -1.86
CA TYR A 325 13.41 0.30 -0.79
C TYR A 325 12.21 -0.43 -0.17
N LEU A 326 11.10 0.29 0.04
CA LEU A 326 9.91 -0.25 0.71
C LEU A 326 9.32 -1.52 0.03
N PRO A 327 9.19 -1.58 -1.32
CA PRO A 327 8.88 -2.82 -2.04
C PRO A 327 9.84 -4.00 -1.76
N ARG A 328 11.15 -3.75 -1.61
CA ARG A 328 12.12 -4.82 -1.28
C ARG A 328 11.95 -5.31 0.13
N ALA A 329 11.78 -4.39 1.08
CA ALA A 329 11.53 -4.73 2.47
C ALA A 329 10.24 -5.58 2.61
N ALA A 330 9.19 -5.23 1.86
CA ALA A 330 7.95 -6.01 1.80
C ALA A 330 8.18 -7.41 1.22
N PHE A 331 8.96 -7.54 0.13
CA PHE A 331 9.31 -8.84 -0.46
C PHE A 331 10.14 -9.70 0.50
N MET A 332 11.14 -9.12 1.17
CA MET A 332 11.98 -9.82 2.15
C MET A 332 11.14 -10.36 3.32
N LEU A 333 10.17 -9.58 3.80
CA LEU A 333 9.31 -9.97 4.90
C LEU A 333 8.14 -10.86 4.49
N ASP A 334 7.88 -11.04 3.19
CA ASP A 334 6.82 -11.91 2.69
C ASP A 334 6.95 -13.34 3.24
N ARG A 335 8.17 -13.87 3.35
CA ARG A 335 8.42 -15.19 3.93
C ARG A 335 8.08 -15.26 5.43
N LEU A 336 8.38 -14.20 6.19
CA LEU A 336 8.08 -14.13 7.63
C LEU A 336 6.57 -13.94 7.85
N MET A 337 5.96 -13.03 7.10
CA MET A 337 4.53 -12.75 7.17
C MET A 337 3.68 -13.92 6.66
N GLY A 338 4.17 -14.65 5.65
CA GLY A 338 3.54 -15.86 5.13
C GLY A 338 3.38 -16.96 6.18
N ARG A 339 4.32 -17.08 7.15
CA ARG A 339 4.18 -18.02 8.29
C ARG A 339 3.00 -17.68 9.20
N VAL A 340 2.77 -16.38 9.40
CA VAL A 340 1.63 -15.85 10.17
C VAL A 340 0.38 -15.80 9.29
N GLY A 341 0.57 -15.96 7.99
CA GLY A 341 -0.46 -16.04 6.98
C GLY A 341 -0.92 -14.71 6.41
N LEU A 342 -0.14 -13.64 6.59
CA LEU A 342 -0.38 -12.36 5.94
C LEU A 342 0.46 -12.26 4.66
N SER A 343 -0.03 -11.51 3.67
CA SER A 343 0.79 -11.09 2.53
C SER A 343 1.93 -10.18 3.00
N GLY A 344 3.12 -10.27 2.38
CA GLY A 344 4.21 -9.32 2.58
C GLY A 344 3.84 -7.87 2.25
N ARG A 345 2.78 -7.64 1.44
CA ARG A 345 2.22 -6.29 1.22
C ARG A 345 1.61 -5.69 2.48
N ALA A 346 1.18 -6.52 3.44
CA ALA A 346 0.69 -6.05 4.74
C ALA A 346 1.79 -5.39 5.59
N PHE A 347 3.07 -5.67 5.30
CA PHE A 347 4.18 -5.00 5.98
C PHE A 347 4.13 -3.48 5.80
N ILE A 348 3.80 -3.00 4.60
CA ILE A 348 3.80 -1.56 4.30
C ILE A 348 2.82 -0.80 5.21
N PRO A 349 1.54 -1.20 5.29
CA PRO A 349 0.60 -0.70 6.29
C PRO A 349 1.06 -0.86 7.73
N LEU A 350 1.60 -2.02 8.12
CA LEU A 350 1.96 -2.30 9.51
C LEU A 350 3.17 -1.46 9.96
N LEU A 351 4.16 -1.28 9.08
CA LEU A 351 5.30 -0.40 9.33
C LEU A 351 4.85 1.05 9.53
N SER A 352 3.93 1.52 8.68
CA SER A 352 3.32 2.83 8.88
C SER A 352 2.49 2.88 10.19
N SER A 353 1.83 1.78 10.56
CA SER A 353 1.03 1.64 11.79
C SER A 353 1.85 1.69 13.08
N PHE A 354 3.08 1.17 13.06
CA PHE A 354 4.05 1.29 14.16
C PHE A 354 4.41 2.74 14.49
N ALA A 355 4.11 3.64 13.58
CA ALA A 355 4.36 5.05 13.79
C ALA A 355 3.05 5.82 13.98
N CYS A 356 2.04 5.55 13.15
CA CYS A 356 0.66 5.96 13.38
C CYS A 356 -0.33 5.00 12.72
N ALA A 357 -1.32 4.52 13.50
CA ALA A 357 -2.32 3.56 13.01
C ALA A 357 -3.18 4.12 11.88
N ILE A 358 -3.49 5.42 11.84
CA ILE A 358 -4.42 5.99 10.86
C ILE A 358 -3.84 5.91 9.42
N PRO A 359 -2.65 6.45 9.11
CA PRO A 359 -2.04 6.29 7.79
C PRO A 359 -1.77 4.83 7.42
N GLY A 360 -1.39 4.01 8.40
CA GLY A 360 -1.19 2.58 8.19
C GLY A 360 -2.47 1.86 7.76
N ILE A 361 -3.59 2.11 8.44
CA ILE A 361 -4.91 1.59 8.06
C ILE A 361 -5.30 2.07 6.65
N MET A 362 -5.08 3.35 6.34
CA MET A 362 -5.36 3.88 5.00
C MET A 362 -4.49 3.22 3.92
N ALA A 363 -3.22 2.95 4.22
CA ALA A 363 -2.30 2.28 3.30
C ALA A 363 -2.70 0.82 3.02
N ALA A 364 -3.50 0.20 3.90
CA ALA A 364 -4.01 -1.17 3.69
C ALA A 364 -4.87 -1.30 2.41
N ARG A 365 -5.36 -0.19 1.84
CA ARG A 365 -6.04 -0.18 0.52
C ARG A 365 -5.21 -0.75 -0.62
N THR A 366 -3.89 -0.78 -0.48
CA THR A 366 -2.95 -1.32 -1.48
C THR A 366 -2.91 -2.85 -1.48
N ILE A 367 -3.55 -3.51 -0.50
CA ILE A 367 -3.66 -4.96 -0.43
C ILE A 367 -4.88 -5.41 -1.28
N PRO A 368 -4.66 -6.18 -2.36
CA PRO A 368 -5.73 -6.58 -3.28
C PRO A 368 -6.70 -7.58 -2.63
N SER A 369 -6.19 -8.50 -1.81
CA SER A 369 -7.00 -9.44 -1.04
C SER A 369 -7.79 -8.70 0.03
N SER A 370 -9.12 -8.74 -0.05
CA SER A 370 -10.01 -8.13 0.94
C SER A 370 -9.83 -8.72 2.34
N ARG A 371 -9.51 -10.02 2.42
CA ARG A 371 -9.26 -10.75 3.68
C ARG A 371 -7.98 -10.26 4.35
N ASP A 372 -6.87 -10.27 3.61
CA ASP A 372 -5.58 -9.82 4.13
C ASP A 372 -5.62 -8.33 4.49
N ARG A 373 -6.36 -7.53 3.71
CA ARG A 373 -6.62 -6.12 4.01
C ARG A 373 -7.35 -5.95 5.33
N LEU A 374 -8.45 -6.68 5.57
CA LEU A 374 -9.20 -6.59 6.81
C LEU A 374 -8.37 -7.06 8.02
N ALA A 375 -7.64 -8.18 7.88
CA ALA A 375 -6.73 -8.63 8.93
C ALA A 375 -5.69 -7.57 9.28
N THR A 376 -5.07 -6.95 8.26
CA THR A 376 -4.09 -5.87 8.45
C THR A 376 -4.69 -4.66 9.17
N ILE A 377 -5.91 -4.25 8.82
CA ILE A 377 -6.64 -3.15 9.48
C ILE A 377 -6.92 -3.48 10.95
N MET A 378 -7.30 -4.72 11.28
CA MET A 378 -7.59 -5.15 12.65
C MET A 378 -6.33 -5.25 13.52
N ILE A 379 -5.19 -5.58 12.92
CA ILE A 379 -3.91 -5.72 13.62
C ILE A 379 -3.21 -4.37 13.80
N ALA A 380 -3.39 -3.42 12.87
CA ALA A 380 -2.73 -2.11 12.90
C ALA A 380 -2.85 -1.36 14.25
N PRO A 381 -4.00 -1.33 14.94
CA PRO A 381 -4.13 -0.68 16.26
C PRO A 381 -3.37 -1.35 17.41
N LEU A 382 -3.00 -2.62 17.25
CA LEU A 382 -2.22 -3.39 18.23
C LEU A 382 -0.72 -3.05 18.16
N MET A 383 -0.27 -2.51 17.03
CA MET A 383 1.08 -2.00 16.89
C MET A 383 1.29 -0.79 17.82
N THR A 384 2.38 -0.83 18.59
CA THR A 384 2.69 0.24 19.53
C THR A 384 3.29 1.44 18.80
N CYS A 385 2.48 2.49 18.64
CA CYS A 385 2.94 3.75 18.05
C CYS A 385 3.86 4.54 18.97
N SER A 386 4.71 5.39 18.39
CA SER A 386 5.60 6.30 19.12
C SER A 386 4.85 7.23 20.08
N ALA A 387 3.59 7.55 19.78
CA ALA A 387 2.76 8.39 20.63
C ALA A 387 2.20 7.67 21.87
N ARG A 388 2.30 6.33 21.96
CA ARG A 388 2.01 5.57 23.19
C ARG A 388 3.15 5.64 24.20
N LEU A 389 4.37 5.99 23.79
CA LEU A 389 5.53 6.02 24.69
C LEU A 389 5.38 7.00 25.84
N PRO A 390 4.90 8.25 25.64
CA PRO A 390 4.65 9.15 26.77
C PRO A 390 3.63 8.57 27.76
N VAL A 391 2.57 7.91 27.28
CA VAL A 391 1.58 7.24 28.14
C VAL A 391 2.24 6.09 28.91
N TYR A 392 3.00 5.24 28.24
CA TYR A 392 3.70 4.13 28.88
C TYR A 392 4.75 4.62 29.87
N ALA A 393 5.53 5.64 29.53
CA ALA A 393 6.52 6.23 30.40
C ALA A 393 5.87 6.83 31.65
N LEU A 394 4.75 7.54 31.50
CA LEU A 394 3.98 8.08 32.62
C LEU A 394 3.45 6.96 33.54
N LEU A 395 2.78 5.96 32.97
CA LEU A 395 2.19 4.86 33.75
C LEU A 395 3.27 4.00 34.42
N ILE A 396 4.35 3.67 33.72
CA ILE A 396 5.49 2.94 34.29
C ILE A 396 6.17 3.78 35.36
N GLY A 397 6.31 5.09 35.13
CA GLY A 397 6.84 6.03 36.12
C GLY A 397 6.02 6.05 37.41
N ALA A 398 4.69 6.05 37.29
CA ALA A 398 3.76 6.13 38.41
C ALA A 398 3.64 4.80 39.19
N PHE A 399 3.56 3.67 38.49
CA PHE A 399 3.20 2.38 39.10
C PHE A 399 4.38 1.44 39.33
N ILE A 400 5.48 1.58 38.58
CA ILE A 400 6.61 0.67 38.65
C ILE A 400 7.76 1.30 39.45
N PRO A 401 8.20 0.69 40.56
CA PRO A 401 9.28 1.23 41.37
C PRO A 401 10.59 1.26 40.58
N GLN A 402 11.42 2.28 40.81
CA GLN A 402 12.78 2.31 40.27
C GLN A 402 13.62 1.24 41.00
N ARG A 403 13.76 0.07 40.38
CA ARG A 403 14.67 -0.99 40.84
C ARG A 403 15.56 -1.43 39.69
N THR A 404 16.83 -1.67 39.99
CA THR A 404 17.78 -2.30 39.06
C THR A 404 17.68 -3.82 39.21
N MET A 405 17.57 -4.52 38.08
CA MET A 405 17.67 -5.98 37.98
C MET A 405 18.95 -6.30 37.20
N GLY A 406 20.06 -6.46 37.92
CA GLY A 406 21.38 -6.60 37.32
C GLY A 406 21.77 -5.34 36.52
N ILE A 407 22.09 -5.52 35.23
CA ILE A 407 22.50 -4.42 34.32
C ILE A 407 21.27 -3.62 33.82
N PHE A 408 20.05 -4.14 34.00
CA PHE A 408 18.84 -3.55 33.41
C PHE A 408 17.96 -2.85 34.45
N ASN A 409 17.27 -1.78 34.05
CA ASN A 409 16.29 -1.09 34.89
C ASN A 409 14.90 -1.77 34.75
N LEU A 410 14.23 -2.06 35.87
CA LEU A 410 12.88 -2.67 35.89
C LEU A 410 11.88 -1.88 35.03
N ARG A 411 11.90 -0.54 35.09
CA ARG A 411 11.02 0.30 34.24
C ARG A 411 11.30 0.10 32.76
N GLY A 412 12.57 -0.03 32.38
CA GLY A 412 12.97 -0.33 31.00
C GLY A 412 12.55 -1.73 30.56
N LEU A 413 12.65 -2.72 31.45
CA LEU A 413 12.23 -4.09 31.18
C LEU A 413 10.71 -4.22 31.01
N VAL A 414 9.93 -3.50 31.83
CA VAL A 414 8.47 -3.43 31.68
C VAL A 414 8.09 -2.77 30.36
N LEU A 415 8.76 -1.67 29.99
CA LEU A 415 8.52 -1.02 28.70
C LEU A 415 8.80 -1.97 27.53
N PHE A 416 9.93 -2.69 27.58
CA PHE A 416 10.28 -3.70 26.59
C PHE A 416 9.24 -4.82 26.51
N ALA A 417 8.79 -5.33 27.67
CA ALA A 417 7.76 -6.37 27.75
C ALA A 417 6.43 -5.90 27.14
N LEU A 418 5.99 -4.66 27.40
CA LEU A 418 4.78 -4.09 26.80
C LEU A 418 4.88 -3.99 25.27
N TYR A 419 6.05 -3.60 24.75
CA TYR A 419 6.30 -3.57 23.32
C TYR A 419 6.25 -4.97 22.70
N LEU A 420 6.92 -5.94 23.31
CA LEU A 420 6.91 -7.32 22.86
C LEU A 420 5.50 -7.94 22.92
N ALA A 421 4.73 -7.64 23.97
CA ALA A 421 3.34 -8.05 24.11
C ALA A 421 2.45 -7.46 23.00
N GLY A 422 2.68 -6.20 22.60
CA GLY A 422 2.00 -5.59 21.45
C GLY A 422 2.24 -6.37 20.16
N VAL A 423 3.50 -6.67 19.85
CA VAL A 423 3.86 -7.48 18.67
C VAL A 423 3.29 -8.89 18.75
N ALA A 424 3.41 -9.55 19.90
CA ALA A 424 2.88 -10.90 20.10
C ALA A 424 1.35 -10.95 19.95
N SER A 425 0.63 -9.97 20.51
CA SER A 425 -0.83 -9.87 20.38
C SER A 425 -1.26 -9.65 18.93
N ALA A 426 -0.55 -8.79 18.18
CA ALA A 426 -0.77 -8.57 16.77
C ALA A 426 -0.62 -9.87 15.95
N LEU A 427 0.44 -10.65 16.21
CA LEU A 427 0.69 -11.94 15.57
C LEU A 427 -0.37 -13.00 15.94
N ALA A 428 -0.78 -13.03 17.22
CA ALA A 428 -1.81 -13.95 17.70
C ALA A 428 -3.18 -13.67 17.05
N VAL A 429 -3.59 -12.41 17.01
CA VAL A 429 -4.84 -11.99 16.35
C VAL A 429 -4.82 -12.31 14.86
N ALA A 430 -3.69 -12.06 14.19
CA ALA A 430 -3.51 -12.44 12.79
C ALA A 430 -3.71 -13.94 12.55
N PHE A 431 -3.07 -14.77 13.39
CA PHE A 431 -3.14 -16.21 13.32
C PHE A 431 -4.57 -16.74 13.56
N VAL A 432 -5.25 -16.22 14.58
CA VAL A 432 -6.64 -16.61 14.91
C VAL A 432 -7.61 -16.22 13.80
N LEU A 433 -7.55 -14.97 13.31
CA LEU A 433 -8.42 -14.50 12.23
C LEU A 433 -8.28 -15.36 10.96
N LYS A 434 -7.04 -15.75 10.62
CA LYS A 434 -6.79 -16.58 9.46
C LYS A 434 -7.29 -18.02 9.64
N ARG A 435 -7.11 -18.60 10.84
CA ARG A 435 -7.52 -19.98 11.12
C ARG A 435 -9.06 -20.15 11.19
N THR A 436 -9.76 -19.10 11.64
CA THR A 436 -11.21 -19.14 11.92
C THR A 436 -12.05 -18.57 10.78
N MET A 437 -11.88 -17.30 10.43
CA MET A 437 -12.78 -16.58 9.50
C MET A 437 -12.23 -16.42 8.08
N MET A 438 -10.90 -16.44 7.90
CA MET A 438 -10.25 -16.06 6.64
C MET A 438 -9.40 -17.20 6.04
N ARG A 439 -9.99 -18.38 5.85
CA ARG A 439 -9.30 -19.53 5.21
C ARG A 439 -9.03 -19.24 3.73
N GLY A 440 -7.75 -19.11 3.36
CA GLY A 440 -7.31 -18.92 1.99
C GLY A 440 -5.84 -19.32 1.81
N GLU A 441 -5.52 -19.87 0.63
CA GLU A 441 -4.15 -20.25 0.27
C GLU A 441 -3.26 -19.01 0.16
N TYR A 442 -2.09 -19.07 0.79
CA TYR A 442 -1.04 -18.07 0.63
C TYR A 442 -0.56 -18.11 -0.83
N ARG A 443 -0.73 -16.99 -1.55
CA ARG A 443 -0.29 -16.85 -2.93
C ARG A 443 1.03 -16.07 -2.93
N PRO A 444 2.15 -16.66 -3.37
CA PRO A 444 3.44 -15.99 -3.35
C PRO A 444 3.37 -14.70 -4.19
N LEU A 445 3.91 -13.62 -3.63
CA LEU A 445 3.85 -12.30 -4.24
C LEU A 445 4.78 -12.25 -5.46
N LEU A 446 4.22 -12.20 -6.67
CA LEU A 446 4.97 -11.80 -7.86
C LEU A 446 4.97 -10.27 -7.92
N LEU A 447 6.02 -9.64 -7.38
CA LEU A 447 6.16 -8.18 -7.38
C LEU A 447 7.20 -7.75 -8.41
N GLU A 448 6.80 -6.86 -9.34
CA GLU A 448 7.76 -6.05 -10.07
C GLU A 448 8.44 -5.10 -9.10
N LEU A 449 9.73 -5.33 -8.82
CA LEU A 449 10.52 -4.43 -7.99
C LEU A 449 10.83 -3.16 -8.80
N PRO A 450 10.31 -1.98 -8.42
CA PRO A 450 10.54 -0.74 -9.18
C PRO A 450 12.03 -0.38 -9.18
N GLU A 451 12.56 0.30 -10.18
CA GLU A 451 13.99 0.68 -10.17
C GLU A 451 14.34 1.57 -8.97
N TYR A 452 15.57 1.44 -8.45
CA TYR A 452 16.08 2.38 -7.44
C TYR A 452 16.14 3.78 -8.03
N ARG A 453 15.58 4.73 -7.30
CA ARG A 453 15.57 6.15 -7.67
C ARG A 453 16.07 6.97 -6.49
N TRP A 454 16.61 8.14 -6.80
CA TRP A 454 16.88 9.11 -5.74
C TRP A 454 15.56 9.77 -5.35
N PRO A 455 15.25 9.93 -4.04
CA PRO A 455 14.06 10.62 -3.60
C PRO A 455 14.08 12.06 -4.12
N HIS A 456 13.01 12.46 -4.81
CA HIS A 456 12.95 13.78 -5.41
C HIS A 456 12.49 14.80 -4.35
N LEU A 457 13.34 15.78 -4.04
CA LEU A 457 13.09 16.75 -2.95
C LEU A 457 11.73 17.46 -3.06
N GLN A 458 11.27 17.76 -4.28
CA GLN A 458 9.96 18.39 -4.47
C GLN A 458 8.80 17.46 -4.10
N ASN A 459 8.91 16.17 -4.42
CA ASN A 459 7.89 15.18 -4.07
C ASN A 459 7.82 14.99 -2.55
N LEU A 460 8.98 14.94 -1.90
CA LEU A 460 9.07 14.87 -0.44
C LEU A 460 8.43 16.10 0.21
N ALA A 461 8.75 17.32 -0.26
CA ALA A 461 8.18 18.55 0.28
C ALA A 461 6.66 18.64 0.09
N LEU A 462 6.16 18.33 -1.11
CA LEU A 462 4.73 18.31 -1.40
C LEU A 462 4.00 17.25 -0.57
N GLY A 463 4.57 16.05 -0.47
CA GLY A 463 4.03 14.97 0.34
C GLY A 463 3.94 15.36 1.82
N LEU A 464 5.00 15.96 2.37
CA LEU A 464 5.00 16.47 3.75
C LEU A 464 3.96 17.57 3.97
N TRP A 465 3.83 18.51 3.03
CA TRP A 465 2.81 19.56 3.09
C TRP A 465 1.38 18.99 3.10
N GLU A 466 1.11 18.00 2.26
CA GLU A 466 -0.18 17.32 2.24
C GLU A 466 -0.47 16.62 3.57
N ARG A 467 0.52 15.96 4.17
CA ARG A 467 0.39 15.35 5.51
C ARG A 467 0.13 16.39 6.58
N THR A 468 0.82 17.53 6.57
CA THR A 468 0.56 18.66 7.47
C THR A 468 -0.88 19.13 7.35
N ARG A 469 -1.35 19.40 6.13
CA ARG A 469 -2.71 19.90 5.89
C ARG A 469 -3.76 18.91 6.37
N ILE A 470 -3.61 17.63 6.04
CA ILE A 470 -4.56 16.58 6.45
C ILE A 470 -4.59 16.47 7.97
N PHE A 471 -3.42 16.47 8.62
CA PHE A 471 -3.33 16.38 10.08
C PHE A 471 -4.01 17.59 10.74
N LEU A 472 -3.70 18.83 10.32
CA LEU A 472 -4.27 20.02 10.93
C LEU A 472 -5.80 20.15 10.71
N THR A 473 -6.28 19.85 9.51
CA THR A 473 -7.70 20.07 9.14
C THR A 473 -8.65 18.95 9.55
N ARG A 474 -8.20 17.68 9.56
CA ARG A 474 -9.06 16.55 9.97
C ARG A 474 -8.81 16.15 11.41
N VAL A 475 -7.56 15.82 11.74
CA VAL A 475 -7.22 15.31 13.07
C VAL A 475 -7.23 16.44 14.10
N GLY A 476 -6.64 17.59 13.76
CA GLY A 476 -6.61 18.77 14.61
C GLY A 476 -7.99 19.27 14.99
N THR A 477 -8.93 19.35 14.05
CA THR A 477 -10.32 19.78 14.32
C THR A 477 -11.04 18.79 15.26
N ILE A 478 -10.86 17.49 15.08
CA ILE A 478 -11.45 16.48 15.97
C ILE A 478 -10.90 16.61 17.39
N ILE A 479 -9.56 16.70 17.53
CA ILE A 479 -8.91 16.83 18.84
C ILE A 479 -9.32 18.12 19.53
N LEU A 480 -9.30 19.26 18.83
CA LEU A 480 -9.68 20.55 19.39
C LEU A 480 -11.14 20.55 19.86
N THR A 481 -12.05 20.00 19.05
CA THR A 481 -13.47 19.89 19.42
C THR A 481 -13.63 19.06 20.69
N LEU A 482 -12.94 17.91 20.76
CA LEU A 482 -12.98 17.04 21.93
C LEU A 482 -12.38 17.71 23.18
N MET A 483 -11.32 18.51 23.02
CA MET A 483 -10.72 19.27 24.13
C MET A 483 -11.63 20.37 24.65
N VAL A 484 -12.31 21.09 23.77
CA VAL A 484 -13.33 22.08 24.17
C VAL A 484 -14.49 21.41 24.89
N VAL A 485 -14.99 20.27 24.37
CA VAL A 485 -16.07 19.51 25.02
C VAL A 485 -15.63 18.95 26.36
N LEU A 486 -14.43 18.37 26.45
CA LEU A 486 -13.88 17.87 27.70
C LEU A 486 -13.72 18.99 28.73
N TRP A 487 -13.17 20.14 28.33
CA TRP A 487 -13.03 21.30 29.19
C TRP A 487 -14.39 21.75 29.74
N PHE A 488 -15.41 21.80 28.87
CA PHE A 488 -16.77 22.15 29.28
C PHE A 488 -17.33 21.15 30.31
N LEU A 489 -17.22 19.85 30.03
CA LEU A 489 -17.66 18.79 30.93
C LEU A 489 -16.87 18.75 32.24
N ALA A 490 -15.59 19.14 32.21
CA ALA A 490 -14.71 19.20 33.38
C ALA A 490 -14.95 20.44 34.25
N SER A 491 -15.48 21.52 33.65
CA SER A 491 -15.70 22.81 34.32
C SER A 491 -17.11 22.99 34.84
N PHE A 492 -18.11 22.30 34.28
CA PHE A 492 -19.52 22.47 34.63
C PHE A 492 -20.19 21.16 35.12
N PRO A 493 -21.09 21.23 36.12
CA PRO A 493 -21.45 22.40 36.94
C PRO A 493 -20.32 22.80 37.92
N ALA A 494 -20.34 24.08 38.33
CA ALA A 494 -19.42 24.58 39.35
C ALA A 494 -19.70 23.95 40.73
N PRO A 495 -18.70 23.78 41.59
CA PRO A 495 -18.90 23.23 42.93
C PRO A 495 -19.88 24.09 43.75
N PRO A 496 -20.71 23.48 44.62
CA PRO A 496 -21.51 24.22 45.59
C PRO A 496 -20.63 25.08 46.50
N ALA A 497 -21.13 26.25 46.92
CA ALA A 497 -20.39 27.12 47.84
C ALA A 497 -20.04 26.36 49.14
N GLY A 498 -18.75 26.32 49.49
CA GLY A 498 -18.25 25.61 50.69
C GLY A 498 -17.94 24.12 50.50
N ALA A 499 -17.92 23.62 49.26
CA ALA A 499 -17.57 22.23 48.99
C ALA A 499 -16.13 21.87 49.43
N PRO A 500 -15.91 20.76 50.17
CA PRO A 500 -14.59 20.40 50.71
C PRO A 500 -13.63 19.75 49.69
N GLY A 501 -14.03 19.60 48.43
CA GLY A 501 -13.29 18.84 47.41
C GLY A 501 -12.95 19.67 46.16
N PRO A 502 -11.99 19.22 45.33
CA PRO A 502 -11.61 19.92 44.12
C PRO A 502 -12.79 20.09 43.15
N ALA A 503 -12.86 21.24 42.48
CA ALA A 503 -14.00 21.67 41.66
C ALA A 503 -14.41 20.63 40.60
N ILE A 504 -13.43 19.94 40.01
CA ILE A 504 -13.66 18.91 38.98
C ILE A 504 -14.45 17.70 39.49
N GLN A 505 -14.52 17.44 40.79
CA GLN A 505 -15.28 16.31 41.34
C GLN A 505 -16.80 16.51 41.25
N TYR A 506 -17.23 17.77 41.14
CA TYR A 506 -18.65 18.15 41.05
C TYR A 506 -19.10 18.34 39.60
N SER A 507 -18.16 18.35 38.64
CA SER A 507 -18.46 18.52 37.24
C SER A 507 -19.02 17.24 36.61
N VAL A 508 -19.63 17.37 35.43
CA VAL A 508 -20.18 16.22 34.69
C VAL A 508 -19.07 15.20 34.39
N ALA A 509 -17.86 15.66 34.10
CA ALA A 509 -16.70 14.79 33.90
C ALA A 509 -16.33 14.03 35.20
N GLY A 510 -16.37 14.68 36.36
CA GLY A 510 -16.13 14.02 37.65
C GLY A 510 -17.18 12.96 37.98
N LEU A 511 -18.47 13.26 37.72
CA LEU A 511 -19.57 12.32 37.91
C LEU A 511 -19.46 11.10 36.98
N LEU A 512 -19.21 11.33 35.69
CA LEU A 512 -18.98 10.25 34.72
C LEU A 512 -17.73 9.44 35.08
N GLY A 513 -16.67 10.09 35.55
CA GLY A 513 -15.44 9.46 35.99
C GLY A 513 -15.67 8.47 37.15
N ARG A 514 -16.46 8.86 38.16
CA ARG A 514 -16.85 7.97 39.28
C ARG A 514 -17.76 6.82 38.84
N GLY A 515 -18.63 7.07 37.85
CA GLY A 515 -19.42 6.00 37.24
C GLY A 515 -18.54 4.97 36.52
N LEU A 516 -17.54 5.45 35.76
CA LEU A 516 -16.58 4.58 35.08
C LEU A 516 -15.61 3.90 36.05
N GLU A 517 -15.27 4.54 37.18
CA GLU A 517 -14.43 3.96 38.22
C GLU A 517 -15.01 2.64 38.72
N TRP A 518 -16.34 2.52 38.88
CA TRP A 518 -16.96 1.25 39.28
C TRP A 518 -16.66 0.11 38.29
N LEU A 519 -16.61 0.41 36.98
CA LEU A 519 -16.29 -0.56 35.93
C LEU A 519 -14.80 -0.92 35.90
N PHE A 520 -13.91 0.05 36.14
CA PHE A 520 -12.45 -0.12 36.01
C PHE A 520 -11.71 -0.35 37.33
N ALA A 521 -12.38 -0.24 38.48
CA ALA A 521 -11.84 -0.53 39.80
C ALA A 521 -11.24 -1.94 39.92
N PRO A 522 -11.77 -3.01 39.29
CA PRO A 522 -11.13 -4.33 39.31
C PRO A 522 -9.73 -4.36 38.69
N ILE A 523 -9.42 -3.41 37.81
CA ILE A 523 -8.11 -3.25 37.15
C ILE A 523 -7.23 -2.24 37.92
N GLY A 524 -7.76 -1.62 38.99
CA GLY A 524 -7.06 -0.65 39.82
C GLY A 524 -7.05 0.79 39.28
N PHE A 525 -7.96 1.14 38.37
CA PHE A 525 -8.05 2.51 37.85
C PHE A 525 -8.92 3.38 38.75
N ASN A 526 -8.42 4.56 39.10
CA ASN A 526 -9.18 5.60 39.80
C ASN A 526 -10.08 6.38 38.82
N TRP A 527 -10.96 7.24 39.35
CA TRP A 527 -11.84 8.06 38.51
C TRP A 527 -11.09 9.03 37.58
N GLN A 528 -9.90 9.54 37.96
CA GLN A 528 -9.09 10.44 37.12
C GLN A 528 -8.59 9.73 35.85
N ILE A 529 -8.08 8.50 36.00
CA ILE A 529 -7.65 7.66 34.88
C ILE A 529 -8.86 7.27 34.04
N SER A 530 -9.97 6.91 34.69
CA SER A 530 -11.21 6.49 34.03
C SER A 530 -11.80 7.58 33.14
N ILE A 531 -11.83 8.84 33.60
CA ILE A 531 -12.34 9.95 32.78
C ILE A 531 -11.35 10.34 31.67
N ALA A 532 -10.04 10.27 31.91
CA ALA A 532 -9.03 10.59 30.90
C ALA A 532 -8.95 9.55 29.76
N LEU A 533 -9.45 8.33 29.98
CA LEU A 533 -9.60 7.31 28.95
C LEU A 533 -10.65 7.66 27.89
N VAL A 534 -11.69 8.43 28.25
CA VAL A 534 -12.78 8.77 27.32
C VAL A 534 -12.27 9.62 26.14
N PRO A 535 -11.53 10.74 26.35
CA PRO A 535 -10.85 11.43 25.27
C PRO A 535 -9.78 10.58 24.59
N GLY A 536 -9.10 9.72 25.36
CA GLY A 536 -8.09 8.78 24.89
C GLY A 536 -8.59 7.77 23.86
N LEU A 537 -9.91 7.48 23.84
CA LEU A 537 -10.55 6.61 22.86
C LEU A 537 -10.58 7.24 21.46
N ALA A 538 -10.80 8.55 21.39
CA ALA A 538 -10.85 9.29 20.13
C ALA A 538 -9.44 9.60 19.60
N ALA A 539 -8.51 9.93 20.49
CA ALA A 539 -7.10 10.11 20.16
C ALA A 539 -6.25 9.69 21.36
N ARG A 540 -5.39 8.68 21.17
CA ARG A 540 -4.59 8.09 22.26
C ARG A 540 -3.61 9.11 22.86
N GLU A 541 -3.20 10.08 22.06
CA GLU A 541 -2.32 11.19 22.40
C GLU A 541 -2.98 12.17 23.35
N VAL A 542 -4.29 12.32 23.26
CA VAL A 542 -5.10 13.20 24.09
C VAL A 542 -5.23 12.65 25.51
N ALA A 543 -5.01 11.35 25.73
CA ALA A 543 -5.07 10.75 27.06
C ALA A 543 -4.07 11.38 28.04
N VAL A 544 -2.83 11.67 27.61
CA VAL A 544 -1.81 12.31 28.47
C VAL A 544 -2.18 13.76 28.77
N SER A 545 -2.65 14.49 27.76
CA SER A 545 -3.12 15.87 27.95
C SER A 545 -4.33 15.91 28.87
N ALA A 546 -5.29 15.01 28.68
CA ALA A 546 -6.49 14.88 29.50
C ALA A 546 -6.14 14.50 30.95
N LEU A 547 -5.21 13.55 31.15
CA LEU A 547 -4.67 13.24 32.48
C LEU A 547 -4.05 14.49 33.11
N GLY A 548 -3.17 15.19 32.38
CA GLY A 548 -2.54 16.42 32.86
C GLY A 548 -3.56 17.49 33.27
N THR A 549 -4.58 17.74 32.45
CA THR A 549 -5.66 18.68 32.75
C THR A 549 -6.48 18.24 33.97
N VAL A 550 -6.89 16.97 34.02
CA VAL A 550 -7.69 16.43 35.13
C VAL A 550 -6.91 16.49 36.45
N TYR A 551 -5.62 16.13 36.44
CA TYR A 551 -4.76 16.20 37.62
C TYR A 551 -4.51 17.66 38.07
N ALA A 552 -4.19 18.56 37.13
CA ALA A 552 -4.00 19.98 37.43
C ALA A 552 -5.26 20.62 38.03
N MET A 553 -6.45 20.32 37.49
CA MET A 553 -7.74 20.80 38.02
C MET A 553 -8.15 20.12 39.33
N SER A 554 -7.63 18.94 39.62
CA SER A 554 -7.88 18.23 40.89
C SER A 554 -7.03 18.74 42.05
N GLY A 555 -6.08 19.65 41.81
CA GLY A 555 -5.19 20.20 42.85
C GLY A 555 -4.17 19.21 43.41
N ALA A 556 -4.03 18.02 42.82
CA ALA A 556 -3.02 17.05 43.20
C ALA A 556 -1.70 17.37 42.49
N SER A 557 -0.91 18.28 43.05
CA SER A 557 0.42 18.63 42.54
C SER A 557 1.52 17.61 42.87
N ASP A 558 1.23 16.51 43.57
CA ASP A 558 2.24 15.53 44.00
C ASP A 558 1.91 14.08 43.58
N VAL A 559 2.16 13.75 42.30
CA VAL A 559 2.45 12.34 41.90
C VAL A 559 3.63 12.26 40.92
N ALA A 560 4.36 13.36 40.69
CA ALA A 560 5.57 13.37 39.85
C ALA A 560 6.79 13.81 40.66
N GLY A 561 7.24 12.92 41.55
CA GLY A 561 8.61 12.87 42.06
C GLY A 561 9.33 11.67 41.45
#